data_AF-A0A7C1KHN5-F1
#
_entry.id   AF-A0A7C1KHN5-F1
#
_cell.length_a   1.000
_cell.length_b   1.000
_cell.length_c   1.000
_cell.angle_alpha   90.00
_cell.angle_beta   90.00
_cell.angle_gamma   90.00
#
_symmetry.space_group_name_H-M   'P 1'
#
loop_
_entity.id
_entity.type
_entity.pdbx_description
1 polymer ?
#
loop_
_entity_poly.entity_id
_entity_poly.type
_entity_poly.pdbx_seq_one_letter_code
_entity_poly.pdbx_strand_id
1 'polypeptide(L)'
;MIRMPRRSVTRFFIPLIDVLILLFAIFLLMPYVSDPVPEEPEPKPKSDATASESPLPEDVRELQKLLREERRRVARLEEERKRRLTEGLLVCVLQIDPQDGTLHYHDAERQDIRNEADALRLIARQKALASAQGVKDLYFLILWPRVPSAFPTQAQEAQYRHWFRDVPLGFDRGNANAGGK
;
A
#
# COMPACT_ATOMS: atom_id res chain seq x y z
N MET A 1 -41.43 -2.11 45.95
CA MET A 1 -40.53 -1.98 44.78
C MET A 1 -40.81 -3.12 43.82
N ILE A 2 -41.60 -2.89 42.77
CA ILE A 2 -41.92 -3.91 41.76
C ILE A 2 -40.79 -3.86 40.71
N ARG A 3 -39.92 -4.88 40.69
CA ARG A 3 -38.89 -5.03 39.65
C ARG A 3 -39.57 -5.43 38.35
N MET A 4 -39.48 -4.60 37.31
CA MET A 4 -39.90 -4.97 35.97
C MET A 4 -39.00 -6.10 35.42
N PRO A 5 -39.57 -7.17 34.81
CA PRO A 5 -38.79 -8.25 34.26
C PRO A 5 -38.09 -7.76 32.98
N ARG A 6 -36.76 -7.71 33.00
CA ARG A 6 -35.94 -7.47 31.80
C ARG A 6 -36.08 -8.68 30.89
N ARG A 7 -37.01 -8.61 29.92
CA ARG A 7 -37.10 -9.61 28.83
C ARG A 7 -35.78 -9.55 28.05
N SER A 8 -35.01 -10.63 28.12
CA SER A 8 -33.73 -10.77 27.45
C SER A 8 -33.93 -10.89 25.94
N VAL A 9 -33.81 -9.76 25.26
CA VAL A 9 -33.80 -9.68 23.79
C VAL A 9 -32.76 -10.64 23.19
N THR A 10 -31.70 -10.96 23.93
CA THR A 10 -30.62 -11.87 23.50
C THR A 10 -31.04 -13.30 23.17
N ARG A 11 -32.21 -13.79 23.62
CA ARG A 11 -32.62 -15.18 23.35
C ARG A 11 -33.07 -15.41 21.90
N PHE A 12 -33.48 -14.36 21.19
CA PHE A 12 -33.86 -14.42 19.77
C PHE A 12 -32.72 -14.03 18.83
N PHE A 13 -31.79 -13.19 19.27
CA PHE A 13 -30.68 -12.73 18.42
C PHE A 13 -29.56 -13.77 18.30
N ILE A 14 -29.31 -14.59 19.32
CA ILE A 14 -28.29 -15.64 19.26
C ILE A 14 -28.59 -16.66 18.14
N PRO A 15 -29.81 -17.23 18.03
CA PRO A 15 -30.15 -18.13 16.91
C PRO A 15 -30.10 -17.45 15.54
N LEU A 16 -30.50 -16.18 15.46
CA LEU A 16 -30.52 -15.45 14.18
C LEU A 16 -29.11 -15.16 13.67
N ILE A 17 -28.18 -14.79 14.56
CA ILE A 17 -26.78 -14.61 14.22
C ILE A 17 -26.17 -15.94 13.75
N ASP A 18 -26.49 -17.05 14.43
CA ASP A 18 -25.99 -18.37 14.07
C ASP A 18 -26.45 -18.80 12.66
N VAL A 19 -27.72 -18.59 12.32
CA VAL A 19 -28.26 -18.87 10.97
C VAL A 19 -27.61 -17.98 9.90
N LEU A 20 -27.40 -16.68 10.19
CA LEU A 20 -26.74 -15.77 9.25
C LEU A 20 -25.27 -16.15 9.02
N ILE A 21 -24.56 -16.57 10.08
CA ILE A 21 -23.18 -17.05 9.98
C ILE A 21 -23.11 -18.37 9.21
N LEU A 22 -24.07 -19.28 9.42
CA LEU A 22 -24.14 -20.55 8.70
C LEU A 22 -24.37 -20.33 7.19
N LEU A 23 -25.31 -19.46 6.82
CA LEU A 23 -25.55 -19.09 5.41
C LEU A 23 -24.31 -18.45 4.79
N PHE A 24 -23.63 -17.55 5.52
CA PHE A 24 -22.41 -16.93 5.07
C PHE A 24 -21.27 -17.94 4.88
N ALA A 25 -21.11 -18.88 5.81
CA ALA A 25 -20.11 -19.95 5.73
C ALA A 25 -20.36 -20.88 4.52
N ILE A 26 -21.61 -21.21 4.21
CA ILE A 26 -21.97 -21.98 2.99
C ILE A 26 -21.64 -21.18 1.72
N PHE A 27 -21.92 -19.88 1.70
CA PHE A 27 -21.57 -19.00 0.57
C PHE A 27 -20.06 -18.91 0.33
N LEU A 28 -19.27 -18.84 1.41
CA LEU A 28 -17.81 -18.89 1.32
C LEU A 28 -17.30 -20.26 0.86
N LEU A 29 -18.06 -21.33 1.07
CA LEU A 29 -17.77 -22.67 0.55
C LEU A 29 -18.18 -22.84 -0.92
N MET A 30 -19.11 -22.04 -1.44
CA MET A 30 -19.55 -22.11 -2.85
C MET A 30 -18.40 -22.07 -3.88
N PRO A 31 -17.36 -21.20 -3.75
CA PRO A 31 -16.20 -21.22 -4.65
C PRO A 31 -15.28 -22.44 -4.48
N TYR A 32 -15.47 -23.26 -3.44
CA TYR A 32 -14.71 -24.48 -3.18
C TYR A 32 -15.48 -25.78 -3.45
N VAL A 33 -16.81 -25.75 -3.43
CA VAL A 33 -17.69 -26.90 -3.78
C VAL A 33 -18.15 -26.84 -5.24
N SER A 34 -18.02 -25.67 -5.87
CA SER A 34 -18.15 -25.54 -7.32
C SER A 34 -16.82 -25.88 -7.97
N ASP A 35 -16.42 -27.16 -7.92
CA ASP A 35 -15.56 -27.67 -8.99
C ASP A 35 -16.29 -27.40 -10.31
N PRO A 36 -15.59 -26.92 -11.36
CA PRO A 36 -16.21 -26.68 -12.65
C PRO A 36 -16.82 -27.99 -13.12
N VAL A 37 -18.15 -28.00 -13.26
CA VAL A 37 -18.88 -29.10 -13.89
C VAL A 37 -18.14 -29.46 -15.19
N PRO A 38 -17.59 -30.68 -15.33
CA PRO A 38 -17.13 -31.16 -16.62
C PRO A 38 -18.39 -31.26 -17.48
N GLU A 39 -18.53 -30.37 -18.45
CA GLU A 39 -19.54 -30.51 -19.49
C GLU A 39 -19.19 -31.74 -20.33
N GLU A 40 -19.82 -32.87 -20.01
CA GLU A 40 -20.02 -33.99 -20.94
C GLU A 40 -21.53 -34.22 -21.17
N PRO A 41 -21.90 -34.75 -22.36
CA PRO A 41 -22.85 -34.07 -23.23
C PRO A 41 -24.21 -34.78 -23.31
N GLU A 42 -25.32 -34.04 -23.24
CA GLU A 42 -26.65 -34.52 -23.65
C GLU A 42 -27.52 -33.37 -24.24
N PRO A 43 -28.63 -33.66 -24.92
CA PRO A 43 -28.72 -34.09 -26.30
C PRO A 43 -29.31 -32.96 -27.19
N LYS A 44 -28.98 -32.98 -28.48
CA LYS A 44 -29.51 -32.04 -29.49
C LYS A 44 -31.05 -31.93 -29.43
N PRO A 45 -31.63 -30.71 -29.39
CA PRO A 45 -32.82 -30.42 -30.16
C PRO A 45 -32.39 -29.86 -31.52
N LYS A 46 -32.96 -30.46 -32.58
CA LYS A 46 -32.81 -29.97 -33.94
C LYS A 46 -33.56 -28.66 -34.13
N SER A 47 -32.98 -27.88 -35.04
CA SER A 47 -33.54 -26.90 -35.96
C SER A 47 -33.91 -25.49 -35.46
N ASP A 48 -33.20 -24.56 -36.09
CA ASP A 48 -33.66 -23.28 -36.60
C ASP A 48 -33.71 -22.09 -35.64
N ALA A 49 -32.52 -21.55 -35.36
CA ALA A 49 -32.30 -20.13 -35.50
C ALA A 49 -30.81 -19.90 -35.81
N THR A 50 -30.53 -19.47 -37.02
CA THR A 50 -29.29 -18.81 -37.43
C THR A 50 -29.07 -17.59 -36.53
N ALA A 51 -28.46 -17.81 -35.37
CA ALA A 51 -27.82 -16.75 -34.61
C ALA A 51 -26.56 -16.35 -35.39
N SER A 52 -26.78 -15.47 -36.36
CA SER A 52 -25.78 -14.54 -36.89
C SER A 52 -24.88 -14.11 -35.74
N GLU A 53 -23.64 -14.62 -35.71
CA GLU A 53 -22.53 -13.95 -35.07
C GLU A 53 -22.42 -12.61 -35.77
N SER A 54 -23.20 -11.63 -35.29
CA SER A 54 -23.08 -10.27 -35.74
C SER A 54 -21.67 -9.87 -35.32
N PRO A 55 -20.75 -9.62 -36.27
CA PRO A 55 -19.41 -9.19 -35.90
C PRO A 55 -19.58 -7.97 -35.00
N LEU A 56 -18.91 -7.97 -33.83
CA LEU A 56 -18.81 -6.79 -32.96
C LEU A 56 -18.72 -5.55 -33.87
N PRO A 57 -19.60 -4.53 -33.69
CA PRO A 57 -19.60 -3.35 -34.53
C PRO A 57 -18.17 -2.85 -34.70
N GLU A 58 -17.78 -2.48 -35.91
CA GLU A 58 -16.39 -2.13 -36.22
C GLU A 58 -15.83 -1.11 -35.21
N ASP A 59 -16.68 -0.15 -34.81
CA ASP A 59 -16.44 0.83 -33.74
C ASP A 59 -15.96 0.20 -32.41
N VAL A 60 -16.56 -0.92 -31.98
CA VAL A 60 -16.20 -1.61 -30.73
C VAL A 60 -14.85 -2.31 -30.89
N ARG A 61 -14.57 -2.88 -32.06
CA ARG A 61 -13.26 -3.51 -32.36
C ARG A 61 -12.15 -2.46 -32.41
N GLU A 62 -12.41 -1.32 -33.03
CA GLU A 62 -11.49 -0.18 -33.07
C GLU A 62 -11.23 0.41 -31.68
N LEU A 63 -12.29 0.63 -30.89
CA LEU A 63 -12.18 1.09 -29.51
C LEU A 63 -11.36 0.13 -28.65
N GLN A 64 -11.55 -1.18 -28.78
CA GLN A 64 -10.74 -2.17 -28.07
C GLN A 64 -9.27 -2.13 -28.48
N LYS A 65 -8.98 -1.86 -29.76
CA LYS A 65 -7.62 -1.73 -30.26
C LYS A 65 -6.94 -0.48 -29.72
N LEU A 66 -7.61 0.67 -29.78
CA LEU A 66 -7.15 1.94 -29.21
C LEU A 66 -6.91 1.85 -27.72
N LEU A 67 -7.82 1.19 -26.98
CA LEU A 67 -7.69 1.04 -25.53
C LEU A 67 -6.49 0.15 -25.16
N ARG A 68 -6.18 -0.90 -25.95
CA ARG A 68 -4.95 -1.68 -25.77
C ARG A 68 -3.70 -0.88 -26.08
N GLU A 69 -3.72 -0.05 -27.13
CA GLU A 69 -2.59 0.80 -27.52
C GLU A 69 -2.31 1.87 -26.45
N GLU A 70 -3.34 2.55 -25.97
CA GLU A 70 -3.20 3.54 -24.91
C GLU A 70 -2.78 2.91 -23.58
N ARG A 71 -3.32 1.74 -23.22
CA ARG A 71 -2.84 1.01 -22.02
C ARG A 71 -1.36 0.64 -22.13
N ARG A 72 -0.89 0.22 -23.31
CA ARG A 72 0.54 -0.06 -23.54
C ARG A 72 1.39 1.21 -23.45
N ARG A 73 0.87 2.33 -23.96
CA ARG A 73 1.53 3.63 -23.89
C ARG A 73 1.66 4.11 -22.45
N VAL A 74 0.58 4.04 -21.67
CA VAL A 74 0.58 4.36 -20.24
C VAL A 74 1.55 3.45 -19.49
N ALA A 75 1.51 2.14 -19.72
CA ALA A 75 2.43 1.20 -19.07
C ALA A 75 3.91 1.52 -19.36
N ARG A 76 4.27 1.84 -20.62
CA ARG A 76 5.62 2.29 -20.97
C ARG A 76 6.00 3.58 -20.25
N LEU A 77 5.11 4.58 -20.24
CA LEU A 77 5.38 5.85 -19.56
C LEU A 77 5.55 5.67 -18.05
N GLU A 78 4.78 4.79 -17.43
CA GLU A 78 4.93 4.44 -16.02
C GLU A 78 6.24 3.71 -15.74
N GLU A 79 6.64 2.77 -16.59
CA GLU A 79 7.94 2.08 -16.48
C GLU A 79 9.12 3.04 -16.65
N GLU A 80 9.06 3.94 -17.63
CA GLU A 80 10.08 4.98 -17.83
C GLU A 80 10.14 5.94 -16.63
N ARG A 81 8.99 6.34 -16.10
CA ARG A 81 8.93 7.19 -14.89
C ARG A 81 9.50 6.48 -13.67
N LYS A 82 9.17 5.20 -13.49
CA LYS A 82 9.72 4.36 -12.41
C LYS A 82 11.23 4.23 -12.56
N ARG A 83 11.74 3.89 -13.74
CA ARG A 83 13.19 3.82 -14.01
C ARG A 83 13.89 5.14 -13.74
N ARG A 84 13.33 6.28 -14.17
CA ARG A 84 13.92 7.60 -13.86
C ARG A 84 13.97 7.87 -12.35
N LEU A 85 12.95 7.43 -11.61
CA LEU A 85 12.93 7.53 -10.15
C LEU A 85 13.94 6.58 -9.48
N THR A 86 14.20 5.38 -10.03
CA THR A 86 15.19 4.45 -9.44
C THR A 86 16.63 4.71 -9.90
N GLU A 87 16.85 5.18 -11.12
CA GLU A 87 18.18 5.39 -11.70
C GLU A 87 18.76 6.79 -11.37
N GLY A 88 17.93 7.72 -10.91
CA GLY A 88 18.31 9.12 -10.66
C GLY A 88 18.12 9.62 -9.22
N LEU A 89 17.68 8.77 -8.28
CA LEU A 89 17.37 9.14 -6.90
C LEU A 89 18.27 8.42 -5.89
N LEU A 90 19.02 9.17 -5.10
CA LEU A 90 19.72 8.66 -3.92
C LEU A 90 18.79 8.82 -2.72
N VAL A 91 18.40 7.71 -2.10
CA VAL A 91 17.57 7.72 -0.89
C VAL A 91 18.43 7.52 0.35
N CYS A 92 18.51 8.53 1.19
CA CYS A 92 19.19 8.47 2.49
C CYS A 92 18.19 8.12 3.59
N VAL A 93 18.34 6.93 4.17
CA VAL A 93 17.46 6.45 5.23
C VAL A 93 18.02 6.84 6.59
N LEU A 94 17.20 7.54 7.36
CA LEU A 94 17.46 7.98 8.72
C LEU A 94 16.54 7.24 9.66
N GLN A 95 17.02 6.88 10.83
CA GLN A 95 16.24 6.19 11.85
C GLN A 95 16.15 7.05 13.09
N ILE A 96 15.01 6.99 13.75
CA ILE A 96 14.81 7.60 15.06
C ILE A 96 15.05 6.51 16.10
N ASP A 97 15.92 6.80 17.06
CA ASP A 97 16.14 5.91 18.19
C ASP A 97 14.90 5.89 19.11
N PRO A 98 14.37 4.71 19.48
CA PRO A 98 13.19 4.59 20.32
C PRO A 98 13.39 5.08 21.76
N GLN A 99 14.62 5.23 22.24
CA GLN A 99 14.91 5.54 23.65
C GLN A 99 14.93 7.05 23.94
N ASP A 100 15.49 7.84 23.03
CA ASP A 100 15.71 9.27 23.22
C ASP A 100 15.22 10.13 22.04
N GLY A 101 14.84 9.50 20.92
CA GLY A 101 14.49 10.19 19.69
C GLY A 101 15.70 10.76 18.96
N THR A 102 16.92 10.32 19.22
CA THR A 102 18.08 10.76 18.44
C THR A 102 17.95 10.25 17.01
N LEU A 103 18.20 11.12 16.02
CA LEU A 103 18.20 10.74 14.62
C LEU A 103 19.57 10.17 14.26
N HIS A 104 19.63 9.02 13.61
CA HIS A 104 20.90 8.44 13.17
C HIS A 104 20.85 7.92 11.74
N TYR A 105 21.99 8.04 11.07
CA TYR A 105 22.23 7.53 9.72
C TYR A 105 23.09 6.27 9.80
N HIS A 106 22.70 5.23 9.06
CA HIS A 106 23.44 3.97 8.97
C HIS A 106 24.00 3.79 7.56
N ASP A 107 25.33 3.79 7.46
CA ASP A 107 26.05 3.50 6.22
C ASP A 107 27.10 2.40 6.48
N ALA A 108 28.26 2.78 7.01
CA ALA A 108 29.26 1.85 7.56
C ALA A 108 29.38 1.92 9.09
N GLU A 109 29.19 3.12 9.65
CA GLU A 109 29.17 3.40 11.09
C GLU A 109 27.90 4.17 11.43
N ARG A 110 27.39 4.00 12.66
CA ARG A 110 26.24 4.77 13.15
C ARG A 110 26.68 6.22 13.34
N GLN A 111 26.10 7.13 12.57
CA GLN A 111 26.30 8.56 12.75
C GLN A 111 25.07 9.18 13.41
N ASP A 112 25.22 9.61 14.67
CA ASP A 112 24.18 10.35 15.39
C ASP A 112 24.09 11.81 14.89
N ILE A 113 22.87 12.31 14.77
CA ILE A 113 22.54 13.66 14.33
C ILE A 113 21.81 14.34 15.49
N ARG A 114 22.55 15.13 16.27
CA ARG A 114 22.03 15.72 17.52
C ARG A 114 21.63 17.18 17.37
N ASN A 115 22.13 17.85 16.34
CA ASN A 115 21.90 19.27 16.09
C ASN A 115 21.82 19.59 14.58
N GLU A 116 21.48 20.84 14.26
CA GLU A 116 21.35 21.33 12.89
C GLU A 116 22.70 21.26 12.12
N ALA A 117 23.82 21.52 12.79
CA ALA A 117 25.14 21.44 12.15
C ALA A 117 25.50 20.01 11.72
N ASP A 118 25.12 18.99 12.51
CA ASP A 118 25.26 17.58 12.15
C ASP A 118 24.44 17.25 10.90
N ALA A 119 23.18 17.69 10.86
CA ALA A 119 22.29 17.47 9.73
C ALA A 119 22.83 18.14 8.47
N LEU A 120 23.28 19.40 8.55
CA LEU A 120 23.87 20.12 7.42
C LEU A 120 25.13 19.44 6.90
N ARG A 121 26.00 18.93 7.78
CA ARG A 121 27.19 18.16 7.37
C ARG A 121 26.82 16.87 6.65
N LEU A 122 25.80 16.15 7.14
CA LEU A 122 25.29 14.96 6.47
C LEU A 122 24.74 15.32 5.08
N ILE A 123 23.89 16.34 4.98
CA ILE A 123 23.31 16.80 3.71
C ILE A 123 24.41 17.16 2.71
N ALA A 124 25.42 17.93 3.12
CA ALA A 124 26.53 18.31 2.25
C ALA A 124 27.30 17.09 1.74
N ARG A 125 27.59 16.12 2.63
CA ARG A 125 28.27 14.86 2.27
C ARG A 125 27.45 14.06 1.25
N GLN A 126 26.16 13.88 1.50
CA GLN A 126 25.29 13.10 0.62
C GLN A 126 25.07 13.78 -0.73
N LYS A 127 24.99 15.12 -0.77
CA LYS A 127 24.96 15.88 -2.04
C LYS A 127 26.24 15.68 -2.85
N ALA A 128 27.41 15.70 -2.20
CA ALA A 128 28.68 15.46 -2.88
C ALA A 128 28.76 14.03 -3.44
N LEU A 129 28.31 13.02 -2.67
CA LEU A 129 28.25 11.63 -3.12
C LEU A 129 27.28 11.44 -4.29
N ALA A 130 26.07 12.00 -4.22
CA ALA A 130 25.09 11.95 -5.30
C ALA A 130 25.68 12.55 -6.59
N SER A 131 26.32 13.72 -6.49
CA SER A 131 26.96 14.36 -7.64
C SER A 131 28.10 13.52 -8.22
N ALA A 132 28.91 12.87 -7.38
CA ALA A 132 30.01 12.00 -7.83
C ALA A 132 29.50 10.74 -8.55
N GLN A 133 28.33 10.23 -8.16
CA GLN A 133 27.66 9.08 -8.78
C GLN A 133 26.79 9.45 -9.99
N GLY A 134 26.70 10.73 -10.36
CA GLY A 134 25.86 11.20 -11.46
C GLY A 134 24.35 11.20 -11.14
N VAL A 135 24.00 11.07 -9.86
CA VAL A 135 22.63 11.06 -9.36
C VAL A 135 22.15 12.51 -9.18
N LYS A 136 20.97 12.81 -9.72
CA LYS A 136 20.44 14.20 -9.76
C LYS A 136 19.61 14.55 -8.54
N ASP A 137 18.88 13.58 -8.01
CA ASP A 137 17.91 13.80 -6.94
C ASP A 137 18.37 13.11 -5.66
N LEU A 138 18.27 13.82 -4.54
CA LEU A 138 18.57 13.33 -3.20
C LEU A 138 17.30 13.42 -2.36
N TYR A 139 16.92 12.32 -1.69
CA TYR A 139 15.73 12.25 -0.85
C TYR A 139 16.07 11.64 0.50
N PHE A 140 15.62 12.30 1.58
CA PHE A 140 15.78 11.79 2.94
C PHE A 140 14.49 11.13 3.42
N LEU A 141 14.61 9.92 3.95
CA LEU A 141 13.50 9.17 4.53
C LEU A 141 13.77 8.93 6.01
N ILE A 142 12.98 9.55 6.89
CA ILE A 142 13.05 9.35 8.34
C ILE A 142 12.07 8.24 8.74
N LEU A 143 12.61 7.16 9.27
CA LEU A 143 11.86 6.03 9.80
C LEU A 143 11.52 6.26 11.27
N TRP A 144 10.24 6.12 11.58
CA TRP A 144 9.79 6.04 12.96
C TRP A 144 10.24 4.71 13.60
N PRO A 145 10.40 4.68 14.94
CA PRO A 145 10.73 3.45 15.61
C PRO A 145 9.68 2.37 15.31
N ARG A 146 10.15 1.16 14.99
CA ARG A 146 9.28 0.00 14.71
C ARG A 146 8.84 -0.75 15.97
N VAL A 147 9.21 -0.21 17.12
CA VAL A 147 8.85 -0.68 18.46
C VAL A 147 8.00 0.38 19.13
N PRO A 148 7.12 0.02 20.09
CA PRO A 148 6.40 1.01 20.88
C PRO A 148 7.36 2.02 21.50
N SER A 149 7.23 3.28 21.14
CA SER A 149 8.08 4.37 21.60
C SER A 149 7.25 5.64 21.77
N ALA A 150 7.61 6.46 22.76
CA ALA A 150 7.10 7.82 22.91
C ALA A 150 7.75 8.82 21.95
N PHE A 151 8.75 8.36 21.18
CA PHE A 151 9.55 9.15 20.26
C PHE A 151 9.22 8.82 18.79
N PRO A 152 9.31 9.80 17.88
CA PRO A 152 9.61 11.20 18.16
C PRO A 152 8.43 11.94 18.81
N THR A 153 8.73 12.91 19.66
CA THR A 153 7.75 13.90 20.10
C THR A 153 7.39 14.85 18.95
N GLN A 154 6.28 15.58 19.07
CA GLN A 154 5.89 16.58 18.07
C GLN A 154 6.96 17.68 17.91
N ALA A 155 7.59 18.10 19.02
CA ALA A 155 8.67 19.09 19.01
C ALA A 155 9.90 18.58 18.24
N GLN A 156 10.28 17.31 18.47
CA GLN A 156 11.35 16.65 17.74
C GLN A 156 11.03 16.50 16.25
N GLU A 157 9.81 16.09 15.89
CA GLU A 157 9.41 16.02 14.47
C GLU A 157 9.55 17.39 13.78
N ALA A 158 9.09 18.46 14.44
CA ALA A 158 9.25 19.82 13.94
C ALA A 158 10.73 20.23 13.82
N GLN A 159 11.55 19.83 14.78
CA GLN A 159 12.99 20.08 14.77
C GLN A 159 13.69 19.37 13.61
N TYR A 160 13.38 18.10 13.34
CA TYR A 160 13.95 17.40 12.18
C TYR A 160 13.50 18.05 10.87
N ARG A 161 12.22 18.42 10.74
CA ARG A 161 11.72 19.15 9.57
C ARG A 161 12.48 20.46 9.36
N HIS A 162 12.80 21.16 10.45
CA HIS A 162 13.57 22.39 10.39
C HIS A 162 15.02 22.15 9.91
N TRP A 163 15.68 21.11 10.42
CA TRP A 163 17.06 20.75 10.03
C TRP A 163 17.17 20.37 8.56
N PHE A 164 16.16 19.70 8.01
CA PHE A 164 16.14 19.21 6.63
C PHE A 164 15.26 20.07 5.70
N ARG A 165 14.98 21.33 6.07
CA ARG A 165 14.04 22.22 5.33
C ARG A 165 14.42 22.45 3.85
N ASP A 166 15.71 22.40 3.54
CA ASP A 166 16.26 22.71 2.21
C ASP A 166 16.43 21.46 1.33
N VAL A 167 15.91 20.30 1.75
CA VAL A 167 15.98 19.04 1.01
C VAL A 167 14.66 18.28 1.03
N PRO A 168 14.35 17.49 -0.02
CA PRO A 168 13.21 16.59 0.00
C PRO A 168 13.26 15.61 1.17
N LEU A 169 12.19 15.56 1.97
CA LEU A 169 12.10 14.78 3.19
C LEU A 169 10.74 14.07 3.31
N GLY A 170 10.77 12.79 3.70
CA GLY A 170 9.58 12.03 4.09
C GLY A 170 9.71 11.38 5.46
N PHE A 171 8.56 11.10 6.07
CA PHE A 171 8.46 10.31 7.29
C PHE A 171 7.71 9.01 7.01
N ASP A 172 8.28 7.89 7.42
CA ASP A 172 7.63 6.58 7.38
C ASP A 172 7.30 6.13 8.80
N ARG A 173 6.01 6.18 9.12
CA ARG A 173 5.47 5.77 10.43
C ARG A 173 5.39 4.26 10.60
N GLY A 174 5.49 3.50 9.51
CA GLY A 174 5.23 2.07 9.49
C GLY A 174 3.77 1.77 9.73
N ASN A 175 3.32 0.58 9.35
CA ASN A 175 1.97 0.13 9.65
C ASN A 175 1.85 -0.19 11.16
N ALA A 176 1.74 0.83 12.00
CA ALA A 176 1.45 0.69 13.43
C ALA A 176 0.04 0.12 13.72
N ASN A 177 -0.77 -0.15 12.68
CA ASN A 177 -2.15 -0.63 12.78
C ASN A 177 -2.34 -2.15 12.63
N ALA A 178 -1.29 -2.98 12.67
CA ALA A 178 -1.42 -4.45 12.55
C ALA A 178 -1.60 -5.19 13.91
N GLY A 179 -2.00 -4.51 14.98
CA GLY A 179 -2.03 -5.07 16.33
C GLY A 179 -3.25 -4.72 17.19
N GLY A 180 -4.38 -4.36 16.58
CA GLY A 180 -5.64 -4.21 17.31
C GLY A 180 -6.31 -5.57 17.52
N LYS A 181 -6.14 -6.16 18.70
CA LYS A 181 -7.05 -7.15 19.28
C LYS A 181 -7.49 -6.68 20.65
#